data_AF-A0A7Z0WHS2-F1
#
_entry.id   AF-A0A7Z0WHS2-F1
#
_cell.length_a   1.000
_cell.length_b   1.000
_cell.length_c   1.000
_cell.angle_alpha   90.00
_cell.angle_beta   90.00
_cell.angle_gamma   90.00
#
_symmetry.space_group_name_H-M   'P 1'
#
loop_
_entity.id
_entity.type
_entity.pdbx_description
1 polymer ?
#
loop_
_entity_poly.entity_id
_entity_poly.type
_entity_poly.pdbx_seq_one_letter_code
_entity_poly.pdbx_strand_id
1 'polypeptide(L)'
;MPQIPPPDDTAHHDGRLMHDISDLNTRLARYLLHHLDADAGRVPPISAEDELALADQVTALAVALRARATTRRPGLRLLTTDH
;
A
#
# COMPACT_ATOMS: atom_id res chain seq x y z
N MET A 1 29.56 19.76 20.81
CA MET A 1 28.27 19.86 20.11
C MET A 1 27.75 18.44 19.90
N PRO A 2 26.55 18.07 20.34
CA PRO A 2 26.02 16.74 20.06
C PRO A 2 25.75 16.62 18.56
N GLN A 3 26.38 15.64 17.92
CA GLN A 3 26.16 15.30 16.51
C GLN A 3 24.77 14.66 16.42
N ILE A 4 23.83 15.34 15.76
CA ILE A 4 22.52 14.77 15.45
C ILE A 4 22.77 13.73 14.35
N PRO A 5 22.38 12.45 14.54
CA PRO A 5 22.52 11.45 13.50
C PRO A 5 21.70 11.87 12.25
N PRO A 6 22.19 11.57 11.04
CA PRO A 6 21.48 11.90 9.81
C PRO A 6 20.11 11.21 9.78
N PRO A 7 19.13 11.77 9.04
CA PRO A 7 17.81 11.19 8.92
C PRO A 7 17.88 9.75 8.36
N ASP A 8 17.15 8.83 8.99
CA ASP A 8 17.01 7.46 8.50
C ASP A 8 15.91 7.41 7.43
N ASP A 9 16.33 7.54 6.19
CA ASP A 9 15.44 7.48 5.02
C ASP A 9 14.67 6.15 4.96
N THR A 10 15.24 5.06 5.48
CA THR A 10 14.56 3.75 5.50
C THR A 10 13.38 3.75 6.47
N ALA A 11 13.58 4.30 7.68
CA ALA A 11 12.51 4.47 8.65
C ALA A 11 11.41 5.41 8.12
N HIS A 12 11.78 6.47 7.42
CA HIS A 12 10.82 7.38 6.79
C HIS A 12 9.98 6.70 5.69
N HIS A 13 10.61 5.90 4.83
CA HIS A 13 9.90 5.14 3.79
C HIS A 13 8.98 4.06 4.38
N ASP A 14 9.43 3.36 5.42
CA ASP A 14 8.60 2.37 6.12
C ASP A 14 7.39 3.04 6.81
N GLY A 15 7.58 4.20 7.43
CA GLY A 15 6.50 4.99 8.03
C GLY A 15 5.45 5.42 7.02
N ARG A 16 5.87 5.94 5.85
CA ARG A 16 4.94 6.28 4.76
C ARG A 16 4.17 5.07 4.26
N LEU A 17 4.84 3.93 4.07
CA LEU A 17 4.16 2.71 3.63
C LEU A 17 3.10 2.25 4.63
N MET A 18 3.38 2.28 5.94
CA MET A 18 2.40 1.90 6.95
C MET A 18 1.19 2.86 6.97
N HIS A 19 1.43 4.15 6.76
CA HIS A 19 0.39 5.14 6.60
C HIS A 19 -0.50 4.82 5.39
N ASP A 20 0.10 4.59 4.22
CA ASP A 20 -0.63 4.28 2.98
C ASP A 20 -1.45 2.98 3.09
N ILE A 21 -0.92 1.96 3.78
CA ILE A 21 -1.67 0.73 4.08
C ILE A 21 -2.89 1.03 4.95
N SER A 22 -2.72 1.84 6.00
CA SER A 22 -3.79 2.16 6.95
C SER A 22 -4.90 2.98 6.30
N ASP A 23 -4.53 3.92 5.44
CA ASP A 23 -5.46 4.72 4.65
C ASP A 23 -6.23 3.85 3.66
N LEU A 24 -5.55 2.99 2.91
CA LEU A 24 -6.20 2.08 1.98
C LEU A 24 -7.14 1.11 2.70
N ASN A 25 -6.73 0.57 3.84
CA ASN A 25 -7.57 -0.31 4.65
C ASN A 25 -8.87 0.39 5.07
N THR A 26 -8.78 1.65 5.49
CA THR A 26 -9.96 2.46 5.82
C THR A 26 -10.88 2.64 4.63
N ARG A 27 -10.33 2.90 3.43
CA ARG A 27 -11.12 3.05 2.20
C ARG A 27 -11.78 1.74 1.78
N LEU A 28 -11.05 0.62 1.82
CA LEU A 28 -11.59 -0.71 1.52
C LEU A 28 -12.72 -1.10 2.46
N ALA A 29 -12.59 -0.83 3.77
CA ALA A 29 -13.65 -1.08 4.74
C ALA A 29 -14.91 -0.28 4.42
N ARG A 30 -14.77 1.01 4.06
CA ARG A 30 -15.91 1.86 3.65
C ARG A 30 -16.54 1.38 2.35
N TYR A 31 -15.73 0.96 1.38
CA TYR A 31 -16.21 0.39 0.12
C TYR A 31 -17.08 -0.85 0.38
N LEU A 32 -16.60 -1.79 1.22
CA LEU A 32 -17.37 -2.99 1.57
C LEU A 32 -18.68 -2.66 2.29
N LEU A 33 -18.65 -1.76 3.27
CA LEU A 33 -19.87 -1.35 3.98
C LEU A 33 -20.89 -0.72 3.04
N HIS A 34 -20.43 0.18 2.17
CA HIS A 34 -21.31 0.82 1.18
C HIS A 34 -21.88 -0.18 0.19
N HIS A 35 -21.08 -1.14 -0.27
CA HIS A 35 -21.56 -2.21 -1.16
C HIS A 35 -22.69 -3.02 -0.49
N LEU A 36 -22.54 -3.37 0.79
CA LEU A 36 -23.58 -4.06 1.57
C LEU A 36 -24.81 -3.19 1.82
N ASP A 37 -24.64 -1.89 2.05
CA ASP A 37 -25.75 -0.95 2.18
C ASP A 37 -26.52 -0.79 0.86
N ALA A 38 -25.81 -0.79 -0.27
CA ALA A 38 -26.42 -0.71 -1.59
C ALA A 38 -27.18 -1.98 -1.96
N ASP A 39 -26.62 -3.17 -1.65
CA ASP A 39 -27.29 -4.46 -1.82
C ASP A 39 -28.58 -4.55 -0.98
N ALA A 40 -28.55 -3.97 0.22
CA ALA A 40 -29.74 -3.83 1.06
C ALA A 40 -30.71 -2.71 0.65
N GLY A 41 -30.42 -1.97 -0.44
CA GLY A 41 -31.24 -0.88 -0.96
C GLY A 41 -31.28 0.39 -0.08
N ARG A 42 -30.34 0.55 0.86
CA ARG A 42 -30.26 1.71 1.77
C ARG A 42 -29.62 2.92 1.12
N VAL A 43 -28.69 2.70 0.20
CA VAL A 43 -27.93 3.73 -0.52
C VAL A 43 -27.83 3.36 -2.00
N PRO A 44 -27.57 4.32 -2.91
CA PRO A 44 -27.26 3.99 -4.30
C PRO A 44 -25.95 3.21 -4.41
N PRO A 45 -25.73 2.40 -5.46
CA PRO A 45 -24.45 1.76 -5.72
C PRO A 45 -23.31 2.76 -5.92
N ILE A 46 -22.08 2.33 -5.60
CA ILE A 46 -20.85 3.09 -5.88
C ILE A 46 -20.70 3.32 -7.39
N SER A 47 -20.21 4.50 -7.76
CA SER A 47 -19.95 4.82 -9.16
C SER A 47 -18.74 4.05 -9.69
N ALA A 48 -18.74 3.69 -10.98
CA ALA A 48 -17.59 3.03 -11.59
C ALA A 48 -16.30 3.88 -11.50
N GLU A 49 -16.42 5.20 -11.50
CA GLU A 49 -15.29 6.12 -11.33
C GLU A 49 -14.65 5.97 -9.94
N ASP A 50 -15.46 5.89 -8.88
CA ASP A 50 -14.97 5.68 -7.52
C ASP A 50 -14.33 4.31 -7.33
N GLU A 51 -14.89 3.26 -7.98
CA GLU A 51 -14.28 1.93 -7.96
C GLU A 51 -12.92 1.90 -8.65
N LEU A 52 -12.79 2.57 -9.80
CA LEU A 52 -11.53 2.71 -10.52
C LEU A 52 -10.49 3.49 -9.70
N ALA A 53 -10.91 4.59 -9.05
CA ALA A 53 -10.03 5.36 -8.18
C ALA A 53 -9.50 4.54 -6.98
N LEU A 54 -10.33 3.64 -6.42
CA LEU A 54 -9.91 2.71 -5.40
C LEU A 54 -8.92 1.66 -5.95
N ALA A 55 -9.20 1.11 -7.14
CA ALA A 55 -8.32 0.15 -7.80
C ALA A 55 -6.91 0.74 -8.10
N ASP A 56 -6.84 2.00 -8.52
CA ASP A 56 -5.58 2.71 -8.74
C ASP A 56 -4.76 2.82 -7.45
N GLN A 57 -5.41 3.09 -6.32
CA GLN A 57 -4.74 3.17 -5.01
C GLN A 57 -4.22 1.80 -4.55
N VAL A 58 -5.01 0.75 -4.72
CA VAL A 58 -4.57 -0.64 -4.45
C VAL A 58 -3.33 -0.98 -5.30
N THR A 59 -3.36 -0.61 -6.59
CA THR A 59 -2.26 -0.85 -7.52
C THR A 59 -1.00 -0.09 -7.11
N ALA A 60 -1.12 1.20 -6.75
CA ALA A 60 -0.02 2.02 -6.28
C ALA A 60 0.66 1.42 -5.03
N LEU A 61 -0.14 0.98 -4.05
CA LEU A 61 0.38 0.33 -2.85
C LEU A 61 1.08 -1.00 -3.17
N ALA A 62 0.52 -1.81 -4.08
CA ALA A 62 1.15 -3.05 -4.52
C ALA A 62 2.52 -2.80 -5.17
N VAL A 63 2.65 -1.74 -5.98
CA VAL A 63 3.93 -1.32 -6.57
C VAL A 63 4.91 -0.92 -5.48
N ALA A 64 4.49 -0.12 -4.49
CA ALA A 64 5.35 0.30 -3.37
C ALA A 64 5.85 -0.90 -2.54
N LEU A 65 4.97 -1.88 -2.26
CA LEU A 65 5.33 -3.11 -1.56
C LEU A 65 6.35 -3.94 -2.33
N ARG A 66 6.18 -4.08 -3.65
CA ARG A 66 7.14 -4.78 -4.52
C ARG A 66 8.49 -4.08 -4.54
N ALA A 67 8.50 -2.75 -4.66
CA ALA A 67 9.74 -1.96 -4.63
C ALA A 67 10.51 -2.19 -3.32
N ARG A 68 9.82 -2.09 -2.18
CA ARG A 68 10.41 -2.35 -0.87
C ARG A 68 10.96 -3.78 -0.73
N ALA A 69 10.20 -4.78 -1.16
CA ALA A 69 10.65 -6.18 -1.10
C ALA A 69 11.90 -6.42 -1.95
N THR A 70 12.01 -5.71 -3.08
CA THR A 70 13.18 -5.77 -3.97
C THR A 70 14.39 -5.08 -3.33
N THR A 71 14.22 -3.90 -2.74
CA THR A 71 15.29 -3.18 -2.03
C THR A 71 15.82 -3.95 -0.82
N ARG A 72 14.95 -4.70 -0.11
CA ARG A 72 15.33 -5.57 1.01
C ARG A 72 16.06 -6.85 0.60
N ARG A 73 16.19 -7.15 -0.70
CA ARG A 73 16.90 -8.33 -1.22
C ARG A 73 18.21 -7.97 -1.96
N PRO A 74 19.25 -7.44 -1.29
CA PRO A 74 20.57 -7.33 -1.91
C PRO A 74 21.33 -8.68 -1.98
N GLY A 75 20.84 -9.76 -1.33
CA GLY A 75 21.55 -11.04 -1.23
C GLY A 75 21.03 -12.22 -2.07
N LEU A 76 19.88 -12.10 -2.75
CA LEU A 76 19.26 -13.23 -3.47
C LEU A 76 19.62 -13.26 -4.97
N ARG A 77 20.84 -12.87 -5.33
CA ARG A 77 21.39 -13.01 -6.69
C ARG A 77 22.72 -13.79 -6.74
N LEU A 78 23.22 -14.29 -5.60
CA LEU A 78 24.51 -14.99 -5.51
C LEU A 78 24.41 -16.52 -5.33
N LEU A 79 23.23 -17.14 -5.44
CA LEU A 79 23.06 -18.58 -5.17
C LEU A 79 22.47 -19.39 -6.34
N THR A 80 22.46 -18.86 -7.56
CA THR A 80 21.97 -19.61 -8.73
C THR A 80 22.85 -19.40 -9.96
N THR A 81 24.13 -19.78 -9.86
CA THR A 81 24.95 -20.21 -11.01
C THR A 81 26.21 -20.84 -10.45
N ASP A 82 26.14 -22.13 -10.18
CA ASP A 82 27.26 -23.07 -10.29
C ASP A 82 26.66 -24.47 -10.23
N HIS A 83 26.33 -25.02 -11.41
CA HIS A 83 26.32 -26.45 -11.75
C HIS A 83 26.40 -26.59 -13.27
#